data_AF-A0A7S0YQI2-F1
#
_entry.id   AF-A0A7S0YQI2-F1
#
_cell.length_a   1.000
_cell.length_b   1.000
_cell.length_c   1.000
_cell.angle_alpha   90.00
_cell.angle_beta   90.00
_cell.angle_gamma   90.00
#
_symmetry.space_group_name_H-M   'P 1'
#
loop_
_entity.id
_entity.type
_entity.pdbx_description
1 polymer ?
#
loop_
_entity_poly.entity_id
_entity_poly.type
_entity_poly.pdbx_seq_one_letter_code
_entity_poly.pdbx_strand_id
1 'polypeptide(L)'
;SDPRCHLPIARLWKVGMMDAEIPASRVIDYREYWWMVLTTCLTIGFGDIVPVTHFGRVIGLAAIVVGIVLLAMMTTSLCQSVPWTVDEQKALIFLEKNKMALRMQKLAAKLIIRAWRQFKGKKQHHGIFALFSDHKAETKRIWEEFVDVRFQV
;
A
#
# COMPACT_ATOMS: atom_id res chain seq x y z
N SER A 1 2.87 1.10 53.08
CA SER A 1 3.70 0.00 52.56
C SER A 1 3.26 -1.29 53.24
N ASP A 2 2.99 -2.37 52.50
CA ASP A 2 2.55 -3.65 53.08
C ASP A 2 3.74 -4.34 53.80
N PRO A 3 3.61 -4.76 55.07
CA PRO A 3 4.71 -5.37 55.83
C PRO A 3 5.27 -6.66 55.19
N ARG A 4 4.51 -7.31 54.30
CA ARG A 4 4.94 -8.53 53.58
C ARG A 4 6.11 -8.29 52.62
N CYS A 5 6.37 -7.05 52.20
CA CYS A 5 7.48 -6.69 51.31
C CYS A 5 8.86 -6.76 51.99
N HIS A 6 8.92 -6.76 53.34
CA HIS A 6 10.17 -6.85 54.08
C HIS A 6 10.65 -8.29 54.28
N LEU A 7 9.84 -9.30 53.95
CA LEU A 7 10.22 -10.70 54.12
C LEU A 7 11.36 -11.08 53.15
N PRO A 8 12.34 -11.89 53.58
CA PRO A 8 13.46 -12.31 52.74
C PRO A 8 13.00 -13.10 51.51
N ILE A 9 11.90 -13.86 51.62
CA ILE A 9 11.23 -14.57 50.51
C ILE A 9 10.75 -13.62 49.41
N ALA A 10 10.38 -12.38 49.73
CA ALA A 10 9.95 -11.40 48.75
C ALA A 10 11.13 -10.76 47.99
N ARG A 11 12.36 -10.89 48.50
CA ARG A 11 13.59 -10.30 47.94
C ARG A 11 14.47 -11.30 47.19
N LEU A 12 14.28 -12.59 47.43
CA LEU A 12 15.10 -13.65 46.87
C LEU A 12 14.50 -14.13 45.55
N TRP A 13 15.03 -13.64 44.43
CA TRP A 13 14.70 -14.15 43.11
C TRP A 13 15.87 -14.99 42.59
N LYS A 14 15.68 -16.31 42.59
CA LYS A 14 16.68 -17.25 42.07
C LYS A 14 16.24 -17.72 40.69
N VAL A 15 16.89 -17.21 39.64
CA VAL A 15 16.80 -17.76 38.28
C VAL A 15 18.19 -18.21 37.88
N GLY A 16 18.42 -19.52 37.94
CA GLY A 16 19.76 -20.10 37.75
C GLY A 16 20.69 -19.89 38.96
N MET A 17 22.00 -19.80 38.69
CA MET A 17 23.07 -19.63 39.70
C MET A 17 23.46 -18.15 39.96
N MET A 18 22.60 -17.20 39.61
CA MET A 18 22.84 -15.77 39.86
C MET A 18 21.85 -15.26 40.89
N ASP A 19 22.37 -14.85 42.05
CA ASP A 19 21.59 -14.24 43.11
C ASP A 19 21.60 -12.72 42.91
N ALA A 20 20.53 -12.17 42.32
CA ALA A 20 20.35 -10.73 42.18
C ALA A 20 19.71 -10.17 43.46
N GLU A 21 20.53 -9.72 44.42
CA GLU A 21 20.04 -9.03 45.62
C GLU A 21 19.57 -7.61 45.28
N ILE A 22 18.26 -7.40 45.27
CA ILE A 22 17.66 -6.07 45.10
C ILE A 22 17.70 -5.37 46.47
N PRO A 23 18.34 -4.18 46.60
CA PRO A 23 18.50 -3.51 47.89
C PRO A 23 17.13 -3.13 48.49
N ALA A 24 17.04 -3.27 49.82
CA ALA A 24 15.83 -3.08 50.63
C ALA A 24 15.19 -1.67 50.55
N SER A 25 15.90 -0.69 49.98
CA SER A 25 15.48 0.72 49.92
C SER A 25 14.46 1.00 48.81
N ARG A 26 14.22 0.08 47.88
CA ARG A 26 13.20 0.23 46.82
C ARG A 26 11.88 -0.43 47.22
N VAL A 27 11.25 0.10 48.26
CA VAL A 27 9.89 -0.32 48.66
C VAL A 27 8.91 0.36 47.71
N ILE A 28 8.19 -0.42 46.90
CA ILE A 28 7.27 0.12 45.88
C ILE A 28 6.01 0.64 46.59
N ASP A 29 5.69 1.91 46.39
CA ASP A 29 4.46 2.51 46.89
C ASP A 29 3.25 2.13 46.02
N TYR A 30 2.04 2.25 46.58
CA TYR A 30 0.81 1.91 45.85
C TYR A 30 0.69 2.68 44.52
N ARG A 31 1.11 3.95 44.49
CA ARG A 31 1.07 4.82 43.31
C ARG A 31 1.99 4.33 42.21
N GLU A 32 3.19 3.90 42.57
CA GLU A 32 4.19 3.35 41.67
C GLU A 32 3.72 2.00 41.10
N TYR A 33 3.04 1.19 41.93
CA TYR A 33 2.44 -0.05 41.47
C TYR A 33 1.34 0.18 40.42
N TRP A 34 0.45 1.16 40.64
CA TRP A 34 -0.54 1.55 39.64
C TRP A 34 0.08 2.07 38.35
N TRP A 35 1.14 2.87 38.44
CA TRP A 35 1.90 3.33 37.29
C TRP A 35 2.51 2.16 36.49
N MET A 36 3.12 1.20 37.18
CA MET A 36 3.67 -0.01 36.57
C MET A 36 2.58 -0.83 35.85
N VAL A 37 1.42 -1.02 36.49
CA VAL A 37 0.29 -1.74 35.88
C VAL A 37 -0.22 -1.00 34.64
N LEU A 38 -0.43 0.31 34.72
CA LEU A 38 -0.90 1.12 33.59
C LEU A 38 0.06 1.07 32.39
N THR A 39 1.36 1.30 32.62
CA THR A 39 2.38 1.27 31.56
C THR A 39 2.55 -0.11 30.95
N THR A 40 2.31 -1.18 31.71
CA THR A 40 2.31 -2.56 31.22
C THR A 40 1.06 -2.90 30.43
N CYS A 41 -0.13 -2.48 30.87
CA CYS A 41 -1.39 -2.63 30.12
C CYS A 41 -1.32 -1.93 28.76
N LEU A 42 -0.66 -0.76 28.71
CA LEU A 42 -0.39 -0.01 27.48
C LEU A 42 0.77 -0.58 26.66
N THR A 43 1.41 -1.67 27.10
CA THR A 43 2.56 -2.32 26.47
C THR A 43 3.80 -1.42 26.28
N ILE A 44 3.87 -0.31 27.03
CA ILE A 44 5.04 0.59 27.02
C ILE A 44 6.19 -0.05 27.77
N GLY A 45 5.92 -0.55 28.99
CA GLY A 45 6.86 -1.33 29.78
C GLY A 45 8.24 -0.69 29.99
N PHE A 46 8.29 0.50 30.61
CA PHE A 46 9.56 1.21 30.89
C PHE A 46 10.58 0.37 31.67
N GLY A 47 10.12 -0.57 32.52
CA GLY A 47 10.98 -1.48 33.28
C GLY A 47 11.69 -0.81 34.47
N ASP A 48 11.28 0.40 34.84
CA ASP A 48 11.75 1.16 36.00
C ASP A 48 11.31 0.52 37.33
N ILE A 49 10.09 0.00 37.35
CA ILE A 49 9.48 -0.68 38.50
C ILE A 49 9.09 -2.11 38.10
N VAL A 50 9.52 -3.09 38.90
CA VAL A 50 9.20 -4.51 38.68
C VAL A 50 8.73 -5.16 39.98
N PRO A 51 7.68 -6.01 39.95
CA PRO A 51 7.18 -6.65 41.15
C PRO A 51 8.17 -7.70 41.67
N VAL A 52 8.63 -7.50 42.89
CA VAL A 52 9.53 -8.45 43.59
C VAL A 52 8.75 -9.64 44.16
N THR A 53 7.49 -9.45 44.56
CA THR A 53 6.64 -10.50 45.13
C THR A 53 6.09 -11.45 44.05
N HIS A 54 6.00 -12.74 44.36
CA HIS A 54 5.37 -13.73 43.48
C HIS A 54 3.94 -13.34 43.09
N PHE A 55 3.16 -12.84 44.06
CA PHE A 55 1.80 -12.39 43.82
C PHE A 55 1.73 -11.18 42.87
N GLY A 56 2.61 -10.20 43.04
CA GLY A 56 2.68 -9.03 42.15
C GLY A 56 3.03 -9.39 40.71
N ARG A 57 3.81 -10.45 40.49
CA ARG A 57 4.14 -10.97 39.15
C ARG A 57 2.95 -11.64 38.47
N VAL A 58 2.14 -12.40 39.22
CA VAL A 58 0.91 -12.98 38.68
C VAL A 58 -0.05 -11.88 38.23
N ILE A 59 -0.19 -10.81 39.03
CA ILE A 59 -0.98 -9.64 38.63
C ILE A 59 -0.38 -8.95 37.40
N GLY A 60 0.95 -8.82 37.32
CA GLY A 60 1.62 -8.27 36.14
C GLY A 60 1.34 -9.09 34.87
N LEU A 61 1.38 -10.42 34.96
CA LEU A 61 1.02 -11.32 33.86
C LEU A 61 -0.46 -11.17 33.45
N ALA A 62 -1.35 -11.09 34.44
CA ALA A 62 -2.78 -10.85 34.17
C ALA A 62 -3.01 -9.48 33.49
N ALA A 63 -2.30 -8.44 33.92
CA ALA A 63 -2.38 -7.11 33.33
C ALA A 63 -1.94 -7.10 31.85
N ILE A 64 -0.92 -7.88 31.49
CA ILE A 64 -0.49 -8.04 30.08
C ILE A 64 -1.63 -8.64 29.24
N VAL A 65 -2.25 -9.73 29.71
CA VAL A 65 -3.35 -10.38 29.00
C VAL A 65 -4.53 -9.43 28.81
N VAL A 66 -4.90 -8.72 29.88
CA VAL A 66 -6.00 -7.72 29.83
C VAL A 66 -5.66 -6.59 28.86
N GLY A 67 -4.43 -6.06 28.88
CA GLY A 67 -3.99 -5.02 27.94
C GLY A 67 -4.13 -5.43 26.48
N ILE A 68 -3.69 -6.64 26.13
CA ILE A 68 -3.81 -7.18 24.76
C ILE A 68 -5.27 -7.31 24.34
N VAL A 69 -6.14 -7.84 25.22
CA VAL A 69 -7.57 -7.99 24.93
C VAL A 69 -8.23 -6.63 24.68
N LEU A 70 -7.93 -5.62 25.52
CA LEU A 70 -8.46 -4.27 25.35
C LEU A 70 -8.00 -3.62 24.04
N LEU A 71 -6.72 -3.75 23.70
CA LEU A 71 -6.18 -3.24 22.44
C LEU A 71 -6.82 -3.92 21.22
N ALA A 72 -7.04 -5.24 21.29
CA ALA A 72 -7.71 -5.99 20.24
C ALA A 72 -9.16 -5.51 20.07
N MET A 73 -9.93 -5.41 21.16
CA MET A 73 -11.31 -4.92 21.12
C MET A 73 -11.41 -3.49 20.57
N MET A 74 -10.50 -2.60 21.00
CA MET A 74 -10.46 -1.23 20.50
C MET A 74 -10.17 -1.20 18.99
N THR A 75 -9.16 -1.96 18.55
CA THR A 75 -8.79 -2.06 17.13
C THR A 75 -9.95 -2.61 16.29
N THR A 76 -10.64 -3.65 16.76
CA THR A 76 -11.81 -4.21 16.07
C THR A 76 -12.94 -3.19 15.96
N SER A 77 -13.24 -2.47 17.04
CA SER A 77 -14.31 -1.45 17.04
C SER A 77 -14.01 -0.31 16.06
N LEU A 78 -12.75 0.13 16.01
CA LEU A 78 -12.30 1.13 15.05
C LEU A 78 -12.38 0.59 13.61
N CYS A 79 -11.90 -0.64 13.37
CA CYS A 79 -11.94 -1.28 12.06
C CYS A 79 -13.37 -1.45 11.54
N GLN A 80 -14.34 -1.72 12.42
CA GLN A 80 -15.77 -1.81 12.08
C GLN A 80 -16.43 -0.48 11.76
N SER A 81 -15.84 0.65 12.17
CA SER A 81 -16.37 2.00 11.91
C SER A 81 -15.86 2.61 10.61
N VAL A 82 -14.76 2.06 10.06
CA VAL A 82 -14.12 2.53 8.82
C VAL A 82 -14.70 1.95 7.51
N PRO A 83 -15.45 0.81 7.45
CA PRO A 83 -15.85 0.26 6.17
C PRO A 83 -16.89 1.18 5.51
N TRP A 84 -16.70 1.39 4.21
CA TRP A 84 -17.65 2.11 3.38
C TRP A 84 -19.02 1.42 3.41
N THR A 85 -20.08 2.22 3.28
CA THR A 85 -21.44 1.69 3.16
C THR A 85 -21.54 0.67 2.02
N VAL A 86 -22.34 -0.38 2.20
CA VAL A 86 -22.49 -1.48 1.23
C VAL A 86 -22.88 -0.98 -0.16
N ASP A 87 -23.69 0.08 -0.23
CA ASP A 87 -24.11 0.68 -1.50
C ASP A 87 -22.98 1.43 -2.20
N GLU A 88 -22.13 2.12 -1.43
CA GLU A 88 -20.95 2.79 -1.96
C GLU A 88 -19.92 1.79 -2.48
N GLN A 89 -19.69 0.70 -1.75
CA GLN A 89 -18.79 -0.37 -2.19
C GLN A 89 -19.26 -0.99 -3.52
N LYS A 90 -20.58 -1.24 -3.66
CA LYS A 90 -21.17 -1.74 -4.92
C LYS A 90 -21.02 -0.71 -6.05
N ALA A 91 -21.27 0.56 -5.78
CA ALA A 91 -21.13 1.62 -6.76
C ALA A 91 -19.68 1.76 -7.25
N LEU A 92 -18.69 1.69 -6.35
CA LEU A 92 -17.27 1.71 -6.70
C LEU A 92 -16.87 0.54 -7.59
N ILE A 93 -17.28 -0.68 -7.24
CA ILE A 93 -17.02 -1.87 -8.07
C ILE A 93 -17.64 -1.72 -9.46
N PHE A 94 -18.86 -1.18 -9.54
CA PHE A 94 -19.52 -0.91 -10.82
C PHE A 94 -18.76 0.15 -11.65
N LEU A 95 -18.32 1.24 -11.03
CA LEU A 95 -17.53 2.29 -11.67
C LEU A 95 -16.18 1.75 -12.17
N GLU A 96 -15.51 0.90 -11.39
CA GLU A 96 -14.26 0.25 -11.81
C GLU A 96 -14.48 -0.64 -13.03
N LYS A 97 -15.55 -1.45 -13.05
CA LYS A 97 -15.92 -2.28 -14.21
C LYS A 97 -16.10 -1.42 -15.47
N ASN A 98 -16.80 -0.30 -15.37
CA ASN A 98 -16.99 0.62 -16.50
C ASN A 98 -15.69 1.30 -16.93
N LYS A 99 -14.82 1.67 -15.97
CA LYS A 99 -13.52 2.27 -16.27
C LYS A 99 -12.62 1.32 -17.06
N MET A 100 -12.67 0.02 -16.78
CA MET A 100 -11.93 -1.00 -17.54
C MET A 100 -12.46 -1.15 -18.96
N ALA A 101 -13.78 -1.15 -19.16
CA ALA A 101 -14.40 -1.20 -20.49
C ALA A 101 -13.98 0.01 -21.36
N LEU A 102 -13.95 1.21 -20.78
CA LEU A 102 -13.48 2.42 -21.46
C LEU A 102 -11.98 2.37 -21.78
N ARG A 103 -11.16 1.77 -20.91
CA ARG A 103 -9.73 1.56 -21.18
C ARG A 103 -9.51 0.67 -22.38
N MET A 104 -10.26 -0.43 -22.50
CA MET A 104 -10.18 -1.32 -23.66
C MET A 104 -10.49 -0.59 -24.97
N GLN A 105 -11.53 0.25 -24.98
CA GLN A 105 -11.87 1.06 -26.16
C GLN A 105 -10.76 2.07 -26.52
N LYS A 106 -10.22 2.78 -25.53
CA LYS A 106 -9.12 3.74 -25.75
C LYS A 106 -7.84 3.07 -26.24
N LEU A 107 -7.53 1.88 -25.71
CA LEU A 107 -6.38 1.10 -26.16
C LEU A 107 -6.61 0.57 -27.58
N ALA A 108 -7.79 0.04 -27.89
CA ALA A 108 -8.14 -0.44 -29.22
C ALA A 108 -8.01 0.66 -30.28
N ALA A 109 -8.52 1.87 -30.00
CA ALA A 109 -8.37 3.03 -30.90
C ALA A 109 -6.90 3.36 -31.16
N LYS A 110 -6.06 3.35 -30.12
CA LYS A 110 -4.60 3.57 -30.27
C LYS A 110 -3.93 2.46 -31.09
N LEU A 111 -4.32 1.20 -30.87
CA LEU A 111 -3.78 0.06 -31.63
C LEU A 111 -4.13 0.17 -33.11
N ILE A 112 -5.38 0.50 -33.44
CA ILE A 112 -5.84 0.69 -34.83
C ILE A 112 -5.06 1.82 -35.50
N ILE A 113 -4.93 2.97 -34.84
CA ILE A 113 -4.16 4.11 -35.39
C ILE A 113 -2.69 3.75 -35.59
N ARG A 114 -2.08 3.02 -34.65
CA ARG A 114 -0.69 2.58 -34.74
C ARG A 114 -0.48 1.57 -35.87
N ALA A 115 -1.36 0.59 -35.99
CA ALA A 115 -1.36 -0.40 -37.06
C ALA A 115 -1.55 0.27 -38.43
N TRP A 116 -2.50 1.21 -38.53
CA TRP A 116 -2.75 1.96 -39.76
C TRP A 116 -1.54 2.78 -40.19
N ARG A 117 -0.87 3.46 -39.25
CA ARG A 117 0.34 4.24 -39.53
C ARG A 117 1.48 3.37 -40.03
N GLN A 118 1.67 2.18 -39.44
CA GLN A 118 2.68 1.23 -39.91
C GLN A 118 2.35 0.66 -41.31
N PHE A 119 1.08 0.40 -41.60
CA PHE A 119 0.66 -0.04 -42.93
C PHE A 119 0.84 1.03 -44.00
N LYS A 120 0.55 2.30 -43.68
CA LYS A 120 0.77 3.43 -44.60
C LYS A 120 2.25 3.62 -44.94
N GLY A 121 3.14 3.40 -43.96
CA GLY A 121 4.59 3.39 -44.19
C GLY A 121 5.08 2.26 -45.11
N LYS A 122 4.37 1.12 -45.20
CA LYS A 122 4.72 0.01 -46.09
C LYS A 122 4.20 0.16 -47.53
N LYS A 123 3.08 0.88 -47.74
CA LYS A 123 2.47 1.04 -49.09
C LYS A 123 3.09 2.14 -49.95
N GLN A 124 3.96 2.99 -49.41
CA GLN A 124 4.49 4.15 -50.14
C GLN A 124 5.71 3.85 -51.03
N HIS A 125 6.19 2.59 -51.13
CA HIS A 125 7.53 2.34 -51.68
C HIS A 125 7.69 1.45 -52.93
N HIS A 126 6.69 0.84 -53.59
CA HIS A 126 7.03 -0.16 -54.64
C HIS A 126 6.16 -0.40 -55.89
N GLY A 127 5.28 0.50 -56.37
CA GLY A 127 4.74 0.24 -57.73
C GLY A 127 3.91 1.33 -58.41
N ILE A 128 2.91 1.87 -57.74
CA ILE A 128 1.93 2.76 -58.42
C ILE A 128 2.48 4.16 -58.71
N PHE A 129 3.43 4.66 -57.92
CA PHE A 129 4.03 5.99 -58.13
C PHE A 129 4.97 6.03 -59.36
N ALA A 130 5.65 4.92 -59.70
CA ALA A 130 6.46 4.83 -60.91
C ALA A 130 5.60 4.86 -62.19
N LEU A 131 4.48 4.14 -62.17
CA LEU A 131 3.51 4.07 -63.28
C LEU A 131 2.85 5.44 -63.54
N PHE A 132 2.54 6.18 -62.48
CA PHE A 132 1.96 7.52 -62.60
C PHE A 132 2.96 8.57 -63.06
N SER A 133 4.24 8.42 -62.72
CA SER A 133 5.31 9.30 -63.20
C SER A 133 5.54 9.15 -64.71
N ASP A 134 5.43 7.92 -65.23
CA ASP A 134 5.61 7.63 -66.65
C ASP A 134 4.47 8.24 -67.50
N HIS A 135 3.23 8.08 -67.06
CA HIS A 135 2.07 8.65 -67.74
C HIS A 135 2.07 10.20 -67.77
N LYS A 136 2.64 10.84 -66.74
CA LYS A 136 2.77 12.30 -66.68
C LYS A 136 3.86 12.83 -67.64
N ALA A 137 4.87 12.03 -67.96
CA ALA A 137 5.91 12.40 -68.92
C ALA A 137 5.39 12.34 -70.37
N GLU A 138 4.58 11.32 -70.68
CA GLU A 138 4.02 11.12 -72.02
C GLU A 138 2.96 12.18 -72.39
N THR A 139 2.09 12.54 -71.44
CA THR A 139 1.11 13.62 -71.64
C THR A 139 1.76 14.98 -71.86
N LYS A 140 2.92 15.24 -71.24
CA LYS A 140 3.67 16.48 -71.47
C LYS A 140 4.25 16.54 -72.89
N ARG A 141 4.74 15.41 -73.40
CA ARG A 141 5.26 15.30 -74.78
C ARG A 141 4.18 15.57 -75.83
N ILE A 142 2.99 15.00 -75.65
CA ILE A 142 1.85 15.20 -76.55
C ILE A 142 1.39 16.67 -76.53
N TRP A 143 1.44 17.32 -75.36
CA TRP A 143 1.08 18.73 -75.24
C TRP A 143 2.10 19.65 -75.94
N GLU A 144 3.40 19.37 -75.82
CA GLU A 144 4.44 20.14 -76.54
C GLU A 144 4.31 19.96 -78.07
N GLU A 145 4.02 18.74 -78.54
CA GLU A 145 3.76 18.45 -79.96
C GLU A 145 2.50 19.16 -80.49
N PHE A 146 1.43 19.23 -79.70
CA PHE A 146 0.22 19.96 -80.05
C PHE A 146 0.41 21.48 -80.09
N VAL A 147 1.28 22.02 -79.23
CA VAL A 147 1.58 23.45 -79.18
C VAL A 147 2.40 23.88 -80.40
N ASP A 148 3.36 23.07 -80.86
CA ASP A 148 4.15 23.37 -82.07
C ASP A 148 3.30 23.40 -83.35
N VAL A 149 2.33 22.46 -83.49
CA VAL A 149 1.43 22.43 -84.65
C VAL A 149 0.51 23.66 -84.69
N ARG A 150 0.16 24.22 -83.54
CA ARG A 150 -0.72 25.39 -83.45
C ARG A 150 0.00 26.71 -83.76
N PHE A 151 1.32 26.74 -83.73
CA PHE A 151 2.12 27.96 -83.94
C PHE A 151 2.71 28.09 -85.36
N GLN A 152 2.43 27.13 -86.25
CA GLN A 152 2.81 27.18 -87.68
C GLN A 152 1.68 27.64 -88.64
N VAL A 153 0.57 28.17 -88.12
CA VAL A 153 -0.51 28.83 -88.88
C VAL A 153 -0.63 30.27 -88.43
#